data_AF-A0A497KP99-F1
#
_entry.id   AF-A0A497KP99-F1
#
_cell.length_a   1.000
_cell.length_b   1.000
_cell.length_c   1.000
_cell.angle_alpha   90.00
_cell.angle_beta   90.00
_cell.angle_gamma   90.00
#
_symmetry.space_group_name_H-M   'P 1'
#
loop_
_entity.id
_entity.type
_entity.pdbx_description
1 polymer ?
#
loop_
_entity_poly.entity_id
_entity_poly.type
_entity_poly.pdbx_seq_one_letter_code
_entity_poly.pdbx_strand_id
1 'polypeptide(L)'
;LFFELFEQLRKVGAKIILVITGHYGPCQVKCLKDVAEDFNRCYQDVRVIVQPEYEGVEINGETPADHAGKWETSMFWHMYPELTRMDQFRTGKVTVHTYPNPPHNYYHESPTWEWKENLRETASPELGEKAVNAIVDHLVSIIKRELNKTLKDRSTQHS
;
A
#
# COMPACT_ATOMS: atom_id res chain seq x y z
N LEU A 1 9.03 -16.32 4.02
CA LEU A 1 9.17 -15.03 4.74
C LEU A 1 7.87 -14.62 5.44
N PHE A 2 6.84 -14.18 4.72
CA PHE A 2 5.62 -13.61 5.34
C PHE A 2 4.89 -14.56 6.29
N PHE A 3 4.69 -15.83 5.92
CA PHE A 3 4.04 -16.81 6.78
C PHE A 3 4.75 -16.97 8.13
N GLU A 4 6.09 -17.10 8.11
CA GLU A 4 6.92 -17.17 9.33
C GLU A 4 6.80 -15.88 10.16
N LEU A 5 6.84 -14.71 9.53
CA LEU A 5 6.65 -13.43 10.23
C LEU A 5 5.29 -13.37 10.94
N PHE A 6 4.21 -13.83 10.29
CA PHE A 6 2.88 -13.87 10.90
C PHE A 6 2.83 -14.85 12.07
N GLU A 7 3.48 -16.00 11.98
CA GLU A 7 3.60 -16.93 13.10
C GLU A 7 4.31 -16.31 14.29
N GLN A 8 5.41 -15.60 14.06
CA GLN A 8 6.16 -14.94 15.14
C GLN A 8 5.33 -13.84 15.81
N LEU A 9 4.59 -13.04 15.03
CA LEU A 9 3.65 -12.06 15.58
C LEU A 9 2.50 -12.71 16.37
N ARG A 10 1.96 -13.83 15.87
CA ARG A 10 0.94 -14.62 16.59
C ARG A 10 1.49 -15.16 17.91
N LYS A 11 2.72 -15.69 17.93
CA LYS A 11 3.39 -16.23 19.13
C LYS A 11 3.51 -15.20 20.25
N VAL A 12 3.74 -13.92 19.92
CA VAL A 12 3.78 -12.83 20.90
C VAL A 12 2.39 -12.25 21.24
N GLY A 13 1.32 -12.86 20.75
CA GLY A 13 -0.05 -12.55 21.14
C GLY A 13 -0.81 -11.61 20.22
N ALA A 14 -0.29 -11.28 19.03
CA ALA A 14 -1.01 -10.46 18.06
C ALA A 14 -2.37 -11.09 17.72
N LYS A 15 -3.42 -10.25 17.68
CA LYS A 15 -4.79 -10.66 17.29
C LYS A 15 -5.17 -10.16 15.90
N ILE A 16 -4.55 -9.08 15.45
CA ILE A 16 -4.68 -8.56 14.11
C ILE A 16 -3.28 -8.20 13.62
N ILE A 17 -2.97 -8.57 12.38
CA ILE A 17 -1.75 -8.21 11.67
C ILE A 17 -2.19 -7.51 10.39
N LEU A 18 -1.89 -6.22 10.26
CA LEU A 18 -2.14 -5.45 9.04
C LEU A 18 -0.84 -5.32 8.26
N VAL A 19 -0.85 -5.75 7.01
CA VAL A 19 0.26 -5.62 6.06
C VAL A 19 -0.16 -4.65 4.98
N ILE A 20 0.65 -3.61 4.78
CA ILE A 20 0.42 -2.54 3.80
C ILE A 20 1.56 -2.58 2.78
N THR A 21 1.26 -2.41 1.49
CA THR A 21 2.26 -2.40 0.42
C THR A 21 2.13 -1.18 -0.48
N GLY A 22 3.14 -0.30 -0.45
CA GLY A 22 3.26 0.87 -1.34
C GLY A 22 3.78 0.55 -2.74
N HIS A 23 3.86 -0.73 -3.11
CA HIS A 23 4.27 -1.16 -4.45
C HIS A 23 3.21 -2.06 -5.05
N TYR A 24 2.66 -1.63 -6.18
CA TYR A 24 1.39 -2.13 -6.72
C TYR A 24 1.57 -3.21 -7.80
N GLY A 25 2.77 -3.79 -7.91
CA GLY A 25 3.04 -4.88 -8.84
C GLY A 25 2.05 -6.03 -8.62
N PRO A 26 1.26 -6.45 -9.64
CA PRO A 26 0.16 -7.38 -9.43
C PRO A 26 0.60 -8.73 -8.85
N CYS A 27 1.78 -9.22 -9.23
CA CYS A 27 2.35 -10.44 -8.66
C CYS A 27 2.70 -10.28 -7.18
N GLN A 28 3.21 -9.13 -6.76
CA GLN A 28 3.53 -8.85 -5.36
C GLN A 28 2.27 -8.76 -4.51
N VAL A 29 1.28 -7.97 -4.95
CA VAL A 29 0.01 -7.81 -4.23
C VAL A 29 -0.69 -9.16 -4.10
N LYS A 30 -0.76 -9.94 -5.20
CA LYS A 30 -1.36 -11.27 -5.18
C LYS A 30 -0.61 -12.21 -4.22
N CYS A 31 0.72 -12.26 -4.28
CA CYS A 31 1.52 -13.10 -3.39
C CYS A 31 1.25 -12.80 -1.91
N LEU A 32 1.19 -11.53 -1.52
CA LEU A 32 0.87 -11.15 -0.15
C LEU A 32 -0.54 -11.59 0.26
N LYS A 33 -1.54 -11.35 -0.61
CA LYS A 33 -2.93 -11.73 -0.35
C LYS A 33 -3.11 -13.24 -0.22
N ASP A 34 -2.51 -14.03 -1.13
CA ASP A 34 -2.55 -15.49 -1.10
C ASP A 34 -1.95 -16.02 0.22
N VAL A 35 -0.77 -15.54 0.62
CA VAL A 35 -0.10 -15.99 1.86
C VAL A 35 -0.92 -15.65 3.11
N ALA A 36 -1.57 -14.47 3.14
CA ALA A 36 -2.45 -14.11 4.25
C ALA A 36 -3.73 -14.95 4.28
N GLU A 37 -4.28 -15.29 3.11
CA GLU A 37 -5.44 -16.18 3.03
C GLU A 37 -5.10 -17.57 3.57
N ASP A 38 -3.99 -18.16 3.11
CA ASP A 38 -3.46 -19.44 3.58
C ASP A 38 -3.29 -19.43 5.11
N PHE A 39 -2.65 -18.38 5.65
CA PHE A 39 -2.42 -18.24 7.09
C PHE A 39 -3.73 -18.14 7.88
N ASN A 40 -4.68 -17.33 7.41
CA ASN A 40 -6.00 -17.17 8.04
C ASN A 40 -6.82 -18.46 8.03
N ARG A 41 -6.60 -19.37 7.05
CA ARG A 41 -7.24 -20.70 7.06
C ARG A 41 -6.63 -21.63 8.12
N CYS A 42 -5.33 -21.50 8.38
CA CYS A 42 -4.63 -22.29 9.40
C CYS A 42 -4.90 -21.82 10.83
N TYR A 43 -5.11 -20.53 11.07
CA TYR A 43 -5.18 -19.94 12.41
C TYR A 43 -6.42 -19.07 12.59
N GLN A 44 -7.29 -19.45 13.53
CA GLN A 44 -8.53 -18.72 13.84
C GLN A 44 -8.37 -17.71 15.00
N ASP A 45 -7.26 -17.73 15.72
CA ASP A 45 -7.01 -16.88 16.89
C ASP A 45 -6.33 -15.53 16.57
N VAL A 46 -6.00 -15.32 15.30
CA VAL A 46 -5.38 -14.11 14.73
C VAL A 46 -5.94 -13.85 13.34
N ARG A 47 -6.06 -12.59 12.96
CA ARG A 47 -6.49 -12.16 11.62
C ARG A 47 -5.38 -11.39 10.91
N VAL A 48 -4.93 -11.89 9.77
CA VAL A 48 -4.04 -11.17 8.85
C VAL A 48 -4.86 -10.44 7.79
N ILE A 49 -4.55 -9.17 7.57
CA ILE A 49 -5.18 -8.30 6.58
C ILE A 49 -4.07 -7.75 5.69
N VAL A 50 -4.25 -7.84 4.38
CA VAL A 50 -3.28 -7.39 3.38
C VAL A 50 -3.99 -6.52 2.36
N GLN A 51 -3.46 -5.31 2.14
CA GLN A 51 -3.89 -4.47 1.02
C GLN A 51 -2.80 -3.47 0.62
N PRO A 52 -2.76 -3.03 -0.65
CA PRO A 52 -2.20 -1.74 -0.99
C PRO A 52 -2.88 -0.63 -0.17
N GLU A 53 -2.16 0.44 0.12
CA GLU A 53 -2.67 1.56 0.93
C GLU A 53 -3.89 2.23 0.31
N TYR A 54 -3.98 2.26 -1.02
CA TYR A 54 -5.07 2.91 -1.74
C TYR A 54 -6.38 2.09 -1.79
N GLU A 55 -6.33 0.79 -1.45
CA GLU A 55 -7.47 -0.10 -1.65
C GLU A 55 -8.65 0.34 -0.78
N GLY A 56 -9.81 0.60 -1.42
CA GLY A 56 -11.01 1.07 -0.74
C GLY A 56 -11.02 2.56 -0.36
N VAL A 57 -10.10 3.35 -0.94
CA VAL A 57 -9.97 4.79 -0.72
C VAL A 57 -10.21 5.53 -2.03
N GLU A 58 -10.99 6.60 -1.96
CA GLU A 58 -11.22 7.52 -3.07
C GLU A 58 -11.17 8.97 -2.60
N ILE A 59 -10.63 9.84 -3.43
CA ILE A 59 -10.55 11.29 -3.20
C ILE A 59 -11.08 11.94 -4.47
N ASN A 60 -12.22 12.62 -4.37
CA ASN A 60 -12.92 13.22 -5.51
C ASN A 60 -13.22 12.20 -6.64
N GLY A 61 -13.49 10.95 -6.30
CA GLY A 61 -13.78 9.87 -7.26
C GLY A 61 -12.54 9.26 -7.92
N GLU A 62 -11.33 9.61 -7.47
CA GLU A 62 -10.08 9.02 -7.93
C GLU A 62 -9.44 8.18 -6.82
N THR A 63 -8.91 7.02 -7.20
CA THR A 63 -8.06 6.21 -6.32
C THR A 63 -6.69 6.89 -6.18
N PRO A 64 -6.19 7.12 -4.94
CA PRO A 64 -4.92 7.81 -4.72
C PRO A 64 -3.72 6.89 -4.96
N ALA A 65 -3.56 6.40 -6.18
CA ALA A 65 -2.51 5.48 -6.59
C ALA A 65 -2.01 5.80 -8.00
N ASP A 66 -0.70 5.94 -8.15
CA ASP A 66 0.00 6.08 -9.42
C ASP A 66 1.47 5.66 -9.25
N HIS A 67 2.33 5.93 -10.23
CA HIS A 67 3.76 5.59 -10.13
C HIS A 67 4.60 6.85 -10.25
N ALA A 68 5.10 7.33 -9.10
CA ALA A 68 5.73 8.62 -8.90
C ALA A 68 4.98 9.77 -9.59
N GLY A 69 3.65 9.66 -9.64
CA GLY A 69 2.74 10.62 -10.26
C GLY A 69 2.20 11.62 -9.26
N LYS A 70 1.01 12.14 -9.54
CA LYS A 70 0.28 13.11 -8.72
C LYS A 70 0.15 12.66 -7.26
N TRP A 71 -0.32 11.45 -7.03
CA TRP A 71 -0.67 10.93 -5.71
C TRP A 71 0.56 10.56 -4.89
N GLU A 72 1.47 9.74 -5.44
CA GLU A 72 2.69 9.36 -4.73
C GLU A 72 3.56 10.60 -4.42
N THR A 73 3.68 11.53 -5.37
CA THR A 73 4.41 12.78 -5.14
C THR A 73 3.74 13.64 -4.08
N SER A 74 2.40 13.80 -4.13
CA SER A 74 1.68 14.61 -3.13
C SER A 74 1.83 14.04 -1.73
N MET A 75 1.62 12.73 -1.56
CA MET A 75 1.76 12.05 -0.26
C MET A 75 3.19 12.15 0.27
N PHE A 76 4.19 11.90 -0.59
CA PHE A 76 5.59 12.00 -0.19
C PHE A 76 5.98 13.45 0.16
N TRP A 77 5.49 14.44 -0.59
CA TRP A 77 5.73 15.85 -0.34
C TRP A 77 5.10 16.34 0.97
N HIS A 78 3.92 15.84 1.32
CA HIS A 78 3.32 16.10 2.62
C HIS A 78 4.17 15.55 3.77
N MET A 79 4.62 14.30 3.66
CA MET A 79 5.33 13.61 4.75
C MET A 79 6.80 14.04 4.89
N TYR A 80 7.47 14.34 3.78
CA TYR A 80 8.91 14.61 3.72
C TYR A 80 9.21 15.80 2.79
N PRO A 81 8.72 17.01 3.11
CA PRO A 81 8.83 18.16 2.21
C PRO A 81 10.26 18.54 1.85
N GLU A 82 11.22 18.29 2.73
CA GLU A 82 12.65 18.53 2.53
C GLU A 82 13.30 17.56 1.52
N LEU A 83 12.69 16.40 1.29
CA LEU A 83 13.17 15.39 0.34
C LEU A 83 12.54 15.53 -1.04
N THR A 84 11.43 16.26 -1.17
CA THR A 84 10.76 16.45 -2.45
C THR A 84 11.40 17.57 -3.25
N ARG A 85 12.07 17.19 -4.34
CA ARG A 85 12.78 18.11 -5.23
C ARG A 85 11.92 18.58 -6.40
N MET A 86 10.80 19.24 -6.08
CA MET A 86 9.92 19.75 -7.13
C MET A 86 10.63 20.75 -8.02
N ASP A 87 11.60 21.53 -7.54
CA ASP A 87 12.46 22.41 -8.35
C ASP A 87 13.13 21.69 -9.54
N GLN A 88 13.46 20.41 -9.37
CA GLN A 88 14.14 19.58 -10.37
C GLN A 88 13.18 18.86 -11.33
N PHE A 89 11.88 18.78 -11.02
CA PHE A 89 10.90 18.07 -11.85
C PHE A 89 10.72 18.73 -13.23
N ARG A 90 10.69 17.90 -14.28
CA ARG A 90 10.43 18.29 -15.68
C ARG A 90 9.54 17.25 -16.34
N THR A 91 8.59 17.70 -17.15
CA THR A 91 7.80 16.82 -18.02
C THR A 91 8.63 16.38 -19.23
N GLY A 92 8.16 15.31 -19.89
CA GLY A 92 8.76 14.78 -21.11
C GLY A 92 9.33 13.38 -20.94
N LYS A 93 10.12 12.95 -21.94
CA LYS A 93 10.67 11.61 -21.99
C LYS A 93 12.01 11.53 -21.27
N VAL A 94 12.18 10.51 -20.45
CA VAL A 94 13.43 10.19 -19.75
C VAL A 94 13.79 8.75 -20.06
N THR A 95 15.07 8.52 -20.36
CA THR A 95 15.61 7.16 -20.44
C THR A 95 16.12 6.76 -19.06
N VAL A 96 15.48 5.76 -18.46
CA VAL A 96 15.91 5.22 -17.17
C VAL A 96 17.00 4.18 -17.35
N HIS A 97 17.79 3.96 -16.29
CA HIS A 97 18.83 2.95 -16.30
C HIS A 97 18.22 1.56 -16.51
N THR A 98 18.85 0.76 -17.36
CA THR A 98 18.50 -0.65 -17.57
C THR A 98 19.63 -1.55 -17.15
N TYR A 99 19.26 -2.67 -16.53
CA TYR A 99 20.21 -3.72 -16.20
C TYR A 99 20.40 -4.64 -17.41
N PRO A 100 21.64 -4.99 -17.79
CA PRO A 100 21.88 -5.99 -18.82
C PRO A 100 21.41 -7.36 -18.30
N ASN A 101 20.52 -8.01 -19.05
CA ASN A 101 19.92 -9.31 -18.71
C ASN A 101 19.26 -9.33 -17.31
N PRO A 102 18.20 -8.54 -17.07
CA PRO A 102 17.52 -8.58 -15.79
C PRO A 102 16.96 -9.99 -15.58
N PRO A 103 17.26 -10.65 -14.45
CA PRO A 103 16.61 -11.91 -14.12
C PRO A 103 15.10 -11.64 -14.06
N HIS A 104 14.30 -12.51 -14.69
CA HIS A 104 12.84 -12.40 -14.62
C HIS A 104 12.28 -11.06 -15.20
N ASN A 105 12.82 -10.56 -16.32
CA ASN A 105 12.27 -9.42 -17.07
C ASN A 105 10.94 -9.75 -17.78
N TYR A 106 9.92 -10.16 -17.01
CA TYR A 106 8.64 -10.60 -17.52
C TYR A 106 7.88 -9.52 -18.30
N TYR A 107 8.10 -8.25 -17.94
CA TYR A 107 7.33 -7.12 -18.48
C TYR A 107 7.99 -6.46 -19.69
N HIS A 108 9.28 -6.73 -19.96
CA HIS A 108 10.05 -6.14 -21.06
C HIS A 108 9.81 -4.63 -21.20
N GLU A 109 9.77 -3.92 -20.07
CA GLU A 109 9.38 -2.51 -20.05
C GLU A 109 10.35 -1.66 -20.87
N SER A 110 9.77 -0.70 -21.60
CA SER A 110 10.56 0.28 -22.33
C SER A 110 11.42 1.07 -21.35
N PRO A 111 12.73 1.26 -21.64
CA PRO A 111 13.57 2.14 -20.84
C PRO A 111 13.19 3.62 -20.98
N THR A 112 12.32 3.95 -21.94
CA THR A 112 11.84 5.30 -22.15
C THR A 112 10.54 5.49 -21.39
N TRP A 113 10.61 6.27 -20.33
CA TRP A 113 9.47 6.71 -19.53
C TRP A 113 9.02 8.09 -20.02
N GLU A 114 7.73 8.39 -19.90
CA GLU A 114 7.16 9.68 -20.30
C GLU A 114 6.34 10.29 -19.17
N TRP A 115 6.84 11.39 -18.62
CA TRP A 115 6.13 12.20 -17.63
C TRP A 115 5.23 13.20 -18.36
N LYS A 116 3.97 12.81 -18.61
CA LYS A 116 2.99 13.64 -19.34
C LYS A 116 2.38 14.73 -18.49
N GLU A 117 2.14 14.44 -17.22
CA GLU A 117 1.45 15.33 -16.29
C GLU A 117 2.42 16.34 -15.65
N ASN A 118 2.02 17.61 -15.60
CA ASN A 118 2.79 18.62 -14.88
C ASN A 118 2.50 18.57 -13.38
N LEU A 119 3.29 17.79 -12.64
CA LEU A 119 3.12 17.61 -11.20
C LEU A 119 3.21 18.91 -10.38
N ARG A 120 3.78 20.00 -10.93
CA ARG A 120 3.77 21.32 -10.26
C ARG A 120 2.39 21.94 -10.16
N GLU A 121 1.47 21.51 -11.03
CA GLU A 121 0.10 22.01 -11.09
C GLU A 121 -0.87 21.04 -10.42
N THR A 122 -0.56 19.74 -10.42
CA THR A 122 -1.49 18.69 -10.00
C THR A 122 -1.16 18.07 -8.66
N ALA A 123 0.12 18.06 -8.24
CA ALA A 123 0.54 17.56 -6.94
C ALA A 123 0.73 18.70 -5.94
N SER A 124 0.34 18.45 -4.68
CA SER A 124 0.58 19.42 -3.59
C SER A 124 0.65 18.73 -2.23
N PRO A 125 1.32 19.34 -1.22
CA PRO A 125 1.31 18.84 0.14
C PRO A 125 -0.11 18.70 0.73
N GLU A 126 -1.03 19.62 0.41
CA GLU A 126 -2.41 19.59 0.90
C GLU A 126 -3.22 18.44 0.28
N LEU A 127 -2.94 18.11 -0.98
CA LEU A 127 -3.51 16.92 -1.61
C LEU A 127 -2.96 15.64 -0.95
N GLY A 128 -1.67 15.64 -0.63
CA GLY A 128 -0.99 14.55 0.05
C GLY A 128 -1.57 14.30 1.45
N GLU A 129 -1.77 15.36 2.23
CA GLU A 129 -2.40 15.30 3.55
C GLU A 129 -3.79 14.65 3.47
N LYS A 130 -4.63 15.10 2.53
CA LYS A 130 -5.96 14.53 2.31
C LYS A 130 -5.89 13.04 2.00
N ALA A 131 -4.93 12.63 1.15
CA ALA A 131 -4.76 11.24 0.78
C ALA A 131 -4.29 10.37 1.95
N VAL A 132 -3.26 10.80 2.66
CA VAL A 132 -2.74 10.10 3.84
C VAL A 132 -3.84 9.95 4.89
N ASN A 133 -4.60 11.02 5.18
CA ASN A 133 -5.69 10.95 6.16
C ASN A 133 -6.81 10.00 5.73
N ALA A 134 -7.24 10.05 4.47
CA ALA A 134 -8.27 9.15 3.96
C ALA A 134 -7.84 7.66 4.01
N ILE A 135 -6.57 7.39 3.68
CA ILE A 135 -5.96 6.06 3.80
C ILE A 135 -5.94 5.61 5.27
N VAL A 136 -5.45 6.45 6.17
CA VAL A 136 -5.39 6.14 7.60
C VAL A 136 -6.77 5.85 8.17
N ASP A 137 -7.78 6.69 7.87
CA ASP A 137 -9.16 6.50 8.31
C ASP A 137 -9.74 5.17 7.83
N HIS A 138 -9.49 4.81 6.56
CA HIS A 138 -9.91 3.55 5.99
C HIS A 138 -9.27 2.35 6.70
N LEU A 139 -7.94 2.38 6.91
CA LEU A 139 -7.21 1.32 7.59
C LEU A 139 -7.67 1.15 9.06
N VAL A 140 -7.87 2.27 9.76
CA VAL A 140 -8.42 2.28 11.13
C VAL A 140 -9.82 1.66 11.16
N SER A 141 -10.67 1.97 10.18
CA SER A 141 -12.02 1.39 10.05
C SER A 141 -11.97 -0.13 9.88
N ILE A 142 -11.06 -0.63 9.03
CA ILE A 142 -10.86 -2.07 8.85
C ILE A 142 -10.44 -2.74 10.16
N ILE A 143 -9.42 -2.19 10.85
CA ILE A 143 -8.92 -2.75 12.11
C ILE A 143 -10.05 -2.79 13.15
N LYS A 144 -10.77 -1.69 13.34
CA LYS A 144 -11.90 -1.62 14.30
C LYS A 144 -12.98 -2.65 14.00
N ARG A 145 -13.32 -2.84 12.72
CA ARG A 145 -14.31 -3.84 12.29
C ARG A 145 -13.87 -5.26 12.65
N GLU A 146 -12.62 -5.62 12.39
CA GLU A 146 -12.11 -6.97 12.71
C GLU A 146 -11.92 -7.20 14.22
N LEU A 147 -11.52 -6.17 14.98
CA LEU A 147 -11.49 -6.24 16.46
C LEU A 147 -12.89 -6.52 17.03
N ASN A 148 -13.91 -5.83 16.54
CA ASN A 148 -15.27 -5.98 17.02
C ASN A 148 -15.85 -7.37 16.75
N LYS A 149 -15.50 -8.00 15.61
CA LYS A 149 -15.87 -9.40 15.34
C LYS A 149 -15.21 -10.35 16.35
N THR A 150 -13.90 -10.18 16.56
CA THR A 150 -13.12 -11.00 17.49
C THR A 150 -13.65 -10.92 18.93
N LEU A 151 -14.13 -9.74 19.37
CA LEU A 151 -14.71 -9.56 20.70
C LEU A 151 -16.08 -10.24 20.83
N LYS A 152 -16.94 -10.16 19.80
CA LYS A 152 -18.25 -10.81 19.78
C LYS A 152 -18.12 -12.33 19.87
N ASP A 153 -17.22 -12.91 19.09
CA ASP A 153 -17.01 -14.38 19.07
C ASP A 153 -16.54 -14.92 20.43
N ARG A 154 -15.82 -14.12 21.21
CA ARG A 154 -15.43 -14.49 22.58
C ARG A 154 -16.59 -14.41 23.57
N SER A 155 -17.48 -13.43 23.41
CA SER A 155 -18.64 -13.28 24.29
C SER A 155 -19.67 -14.42 24.13
N THR A 156 -19.82 -14.94 22.91
CA THR A 156 -20.73 -16.07 22.62
C THR A 156 -20.16 -17.44 23.03
N GLN A 157 -18.84 -17.59 23.17
CA GLN A 157 -18.22 -18.83 23.67
C GLN A 157 -18.28 -18.97 25.21
N HIS A 158 -18.71 -17.95 25.94
CA HIS A 158 -18.79 -17.94 27.42
C HIS A 158 -20.21 -17.73 27.95
N SER A 159 -21.23 -17.87 27.08
CA SER A 159 -22.65 -17.91 27.43
C SER A 159 -23.19 -19.32 27.24
#